data_AF-A0A8H7STR6-F1
#
_entry.id   AF-A0A8H7STR6-F1
#
_cell.length_a   1.000
_cell.length_b   1.000
_cell.length_c   1.000
_cell.angle_alpha   90.00
_cell.angle_beta   90.00
_cell.angle_gamma   90.00
#
_symmetry.space_group_name_H-M   'P 1'
#
loop_
_entity.id
_entity.type
_entity.pdbx_description
1 polymer ?
#
loop_
_entity_poly.entity_id
_entity_poly.type
_entity_poly.pdbx_seq_one_letter_code
_entity_poly.pdbx_strand_id
1 'polypeptide(L)'
;MDNSQIQATLDPNTYQELEALRGKLWSLQETFSTHLASLTEPRYPFNWPDLLNKFNMLTAKFASLSEDFYSYTETGSNATLPKLMLHPYVPTTKESDTNILSVLLRTKLIPDIEKLEADTQATISLELQMDSNLNNGFAGKNVDDEQLIQTQLKQWNQLLQRHDRLAVDATQFVSELASDHKPNFLLRYEDQADESEDEDMEEEEEEEWEKLGFPSEDIWKKWKLECMMNFYSSGKSEVVGSDVKKLATSVKK
;
A
#
# COMPACT_ATOMS: atom_id res chain seq x y z
N MET A 1 -48.92 -36.84 -9.25
CA MET A 1 -48.58 -35.49 -9.75
C MET A 1 -47.23 -35.17 -9.15
N ASP A 2 -46.18 -35.64 -9.82
CA ASP A 2 -44.81 -35.46 -9.38
C ASP A 2 -44.38 -34.07 -9.81
N ASN A 3 -44.34 -33.15 -8.85
CA ASN A 3 -43.58 -31.93 -8.99
C ASN A 3 -42.12 -32.34 -9.07
N SER A 4 -41.67 -32.60 -10.31
CA SER A 4 -40.29 -32.58 -10.72
C SER A 4 -39.59 -31.43 -10.00
N GLN A 5 -38.79 -31.81 -9.01
CA GLN A 5 -37.82 -30.94 -8.37
C GLN A 5 -36.94 -30.39 -9.47
N ILE A 6 -37.25 -29.17 -9.93
CA ILE A 6 -36.31 -28.36 -10.67
C ILE A 6 -35.24 -27.99 -9.64
N GLN A 7 -34.29 -28.89 -9.41
CA GLN A 7 -33.01 -28.51 -8.85
C GLN A 7 -32.41 -27.55 -9.87
N ALA A 8 -32.55 -26.25 -9.63
CA ALA A 8 -31.76 -25.25 -10.29
C ALA A 8 -30.31 -25.47 -9.85
N THR A 9 -29.60 -26.36 -10.53
CA THR A 9 -28.19 -26.59 -10.31
C THR A 9 -27.45 -25.36 -10.80
N LEU A 10 -26.82 -24.61 -9.89
CA LEU A 10 -25.91 -23.54 -10.28
C LEU A 10 -24.84 -24.11 -11.22
N ASP A 11 -24.42 -23.30 -12.20
CA ASP A 11 -23.26 -23.60 -13.03
C ASP A 11 -22.03 -23.86 -12.13
N PRO A 12 -21.27 -24.95 -12.33
CA PRO A 12 -20.11 -25.27 -11.50
C PRO A 12 -19.08 -24.14 -11.39
N ASN A 13 -18.91 -23.33 -12.45
CA ASN A 13 -17.99 -22.19 -12.43
C ASN A 13 -18.49 -21.11 -11.47
N THR A 14 -19.76 -20.73 -11.57
CA THR A 14 -20.39 -19.76 -10.66
C THR A 14 -20.31 -20.20 -9.20
N TYR A 15 -20.46 -21.50 -8.94
CA TYR A 15 -20.31 -22.03 -7.59
C TYR A 15 -18.87 -21.85 -7.07
N GLN A 16 -17.87 -22.16 -7.88
CA GLN A 16 -16.46 -21.97 -7.53
C GLN A 16 -16.11 -20.49 -7.29
N GLU A 17 -16.63 -19.59 -8.12
CA GLU A 17 -16.42 -18.14 -7.97
C GLU A 17 -17.04 -17.62 -6.66
N LEU A 18 -18.27 -18.04 -6.33
CA LEU A 18 -18.91 -17.71 -5.06
C LEU A 18 -18.17 -18.31 -3.86
N GLU A 19 -17.60 -19.51 -4.00
CA GLU A 19 -16.82 -20.16 -2.94
C GLU A 19 -15.48 -19.43 -2.71
N ALA A 20 -14.82 -18.98 -3.77
CA ALA A 20 -13.63 -18.13 -3.70
C ALA A 20 -13.94 -16.79 -3.02
N LEU A 21 -15.01 -16.10 -3.43
CA LEU A 21 -15.45 -14.85 -2.80
C LEU A 21 -15.80 -15.06 -1.33
N ARG A 22 -16.50 -16.15 -0.99
CA ARG A 22 -16.82 -16.52 0.39
C ARG A 22 -15.55 -16.71 1.22
N GLY A 23 -14.55 -17.42 0.70
CA GLY A 23 -13.27 -17.61 1.39
C GLY A 23 -12.55 -16.29 1.69
N LYS A 24 -12.50 -15.39 0.70
CA LYS A 24 -11.91 -14.05 0.85
C LYS A 24 -12.68 -13.18 1.85
N LEU A 25 -14.02 -13.17 1.79
CA LEU A 25 -14.88 -12.47 2.74
C LEU A 25 -14.69 -12.97 4.17
N TRP A 26 -14.60 -14.29 4.35
CA TRP A 26 -14.39 -14.88 5.67
C TRP A 26 -13.02 -14.49 6.25
N SER A 27 -11.97 -14.54 5.43
CA SER A 27 -10.63 -14.09 5.84
C SER A 27 -10.59 -12.60 6.20
N LEU A 28 -11.33 -11.76 5.47
CA LEU A 28 -11.46 -10.33 5.77
C LEU A 28 -12.20 -10.12 7.09
N GLN A 29 -13.31 -10.83 7.31
CA GLN A 29 -14.09 -10.78 8.55
C GLN A 29 -13.25 -11.22 9.77
N GLU A 30 -12.49 -12.29 9.64
CA GLU A 30 -11.59 -12.78 10.70
C GLU A 30 -10.55 -11.69 11.05
N THR A 31 -9.93 -11.11 10.04
CA THR A 31 -8.94 -10.02 10.22
C THR A 31 -9.57 -8.81 10.92
N PHE A 32 -10.77 -8.38 10.51
CA PHE A 32 -11.51 -7.33 11.20
C PHE A 32 -11.80 -7.67 12.65
N SER A 33 -12.25 -8.90 12.93
CA SER A 33 -12.59 -9.35 14.28
C SER A 33 -11.36 -9.33 15.20
N THR A 34 -10.22 -9.83 14.72
CA THR A 34 -8.95 -9.80 15.45
C THR A 34 -8.45 -8.37 15.67
N HIS A 35 -8.55 -7.51 14.66
CA HIS A 35 -8.14 -6.12 14.77
C HIS A 35 -9.03 -5.36 15.76
N LEU A 36 -10.35 -5.51 15.68
CA LEU A 36 -11.28 -4.92 16.63
C LEU A 36 -11.00 -5.38 18.07
N ALA A 37 -10.81 -6.69 18.29
CA ALA A 37 -10.44 -7.21 19.61
C ALA A 37 -9.18 -6.53 20.15
N SER A 38 -8.15 -6.39 19.32
CA SER A 38 -6.90 -5.71 19.69
C SER A 38 -7.03 -4.21 19.95
N LEU A 39 -8.05 -3.55 19.37
CA LEU A 39 -8.35 -2.13 19.61
C LEU A 39 -9.23 -1.94 20.85
N THR A 40 -10.03 -2.95 21.22
CA THR A 40 -10.88 -2.91 22.42
C THR A 40 -10.14 -3.25 23.70
N GLU A 41 -8.98 -3.91 23.61
CA GLU A 41 -8.14 -4.18 24.78
C GLU A 41 -7.52 -2.87 25.31
N PRO A 42 -7.72 -2.53 26.59
CA PRO A 42 -7.17 -1.31 27.18
C PRO A 42 -5.68 -1.52 27.50
N ARG A 43 -4.83 -1.57 26.47
CA ARG A 43 -3.38 -1.45 26.64
C ARG A 43 -2.93 -0.09 26.08
N TYR A 44 -2.40 0.73 27.00
CA TYR A 44 -1.65 1.96 26.74
C TYR A 44 -0.63 1.81 25.60
N PRO A 45 -0.20 2.94 25.01
CA PRO A 45 -0.81 3.61 23.87
C PRO A 45 -0.65 2.82 22.55
N PHE A 46 -1.56 3.04 21.60
CA PHE A 46 -1.44 2.46 20.26
C PHE A 46 -0.17 2.91 19.56
N ASN A 47 0.63 1.95 19.11
CA ASN A 47 1.78 2.20 18.26
C ASN A 47 1.31 2.44 16.82
N TRP A 48 1.62 3.60 16.25
CA TRP A 48 1.17 3.99 14.91
C TRP A 48 1.60 3.00 13.81
N PRO A 49 2.88 2.56 13.75
CA PRO A 49 3.31 1.47 12.87
C PRO A 49 2.43 0.21 12.93
N ASP A 50 2.02 -0.20 14.13
CA ASP A 50 1.20 -1.41 14.29
C ASP A 50 -0.22 -1.18 13.76
N LEU A 51 -0.78 0.01 13.99
CA LEU A 51 -2.07 0.39 13.45
C LEU A 51 -2.03 0.49 11.92
N LEU A 52 -1.00 1.12 11.37
CA LEU A 52 -0.78 1.24 9.92
C LEU A 52 -0.64 -0.14 9.28
N ASN A 53 0.12 -1.06 9.89
CA ASN A 53 0.27 -2.42 9.39
C ASN A 53 -1.08 -3.16 9.36
N LYS A 54 -1.89 -3.00 10.42
CA LYS A 54 -3.26 -3.54 10.46
C LYS A 54 -4.14 -2.97 9.33
N PHE A 55 -4.05 -1.68 9.05
CA PHE A 55 -4.76 -1.07 7.92
C PHE A 55 -4.25 -1.59 6.58
N ASN A 56 -2.93 -1.66 6.37
CA ASN A 56 -2.35 -2.20 5.13
C ASN A 56 -2.79 -3.64 4.86
N MET A 57 -2.86 -4.48 5.91
CA MET A 57 -3.40 -5.84 5.79
C MET A 57 -4.88 -5.86 5.36
N LEU A 58 -5.71 -4.97 5.92
CA LEU A 58 -7.11 -4.85 5.53
C LEU A 58 -7.24 -4.33 4.09
N THR A 59 -6.47 -3.31 3.71
CA THR A 59 -6.44 -2.76 2.35
C THR A 59 -6.03 -3.82 1.33
N ALA A 60 -5.00 -4.61 1.60
CA ALA A 60 -4.56 -5.68 0.71
C ALA A 60 -5.63 -6.77 0.53
N LYS A 61 -6.27 -7.20 1.62
CA LYS A 61 -7.36 -8.19 1.57
C LYS A 61 -8.59 -7.65 0.83
N PHE A 62 -8.94 -6.38 1.07
CA PHE A 62 -10.05 -5.72 0.39
C PHE A 62 -9.78 -5.56 -1.10
N ALA A 63 -8.58 -5.09 -1.47
CA ALA A 63 -8.16 -4.94 -2.87
C ALA A 63 -8.25 -6.28 -3.63
N SER A 64 -7.76 -7.36 -3.02
CA SER A 64 -7.85 -8.71 -3.60
C SER A 64 -9.27 -9.25 -3.70
N LEU A 65 -10.18 -8.86 -2.79
CA LEU A 65 -11.60 -9.19 -2.88
C LEU A 65 -12.28 -8.38 -4.00
N SER A 66 -11.97 -7.08 -4.08
CA SER A 66 -12.56 -6.21 -5.11
C SER A 66 -12.14 -6.62 -6.51
N GLU A 67 -10.87 -6.98 -6.72
CA GLU A 67 -10.36 -7.43 -8.01
C GLU A 67 -11.13 -8.65 -8.54
N ASP A 68 -11.28 -9.68 -7.69
CA ASP A 68 -12.09 -10.85 -8.02
C ASP A 68 -13.56 -10.48 -8.29
N PHE A 69 -14.15 -9.67 -7.41
CA PHE A 69 -15.55 -9.26 -7.55
C PHE A 69 -15.80 -8.49 -8.85
N TYR A 70 -14.92 -7.55 -9.22
CA TYR A 70 -14.99 -6.83 -10.49
C TYR A 70 -14.74 -7.76 -11.67
N SER A 71 -13.79 -8.70 -11.57
CA SER A 71 -13.54 -9.69 -12.62
C SER A 71 -14.79 -10.52 -12.95
N TYR A 72 -15.58 -10.90 -11.94
CA TYR A 72 -16.80 -11.68 -12.09
C TYR A 72 -18.04 -10.84 -12.49
N THR A 73 -17.94 -9.51 -12.49
CA THR A 73 -19.06 -8.60 -12.77
C THR A 73 -18.91 -7.78 -14.06
N GLU A 74 -17.71 -7.31 -14.41
CA GLU A 74 -17.49 -6.41 -15.57
C GLU A 74 -17.09 -7.10 -16.87
N THR A 75 -16.54 -8.33 -16.85
CA THR A 75 -15.95 -8.96 -18.05
C THR A 75 -16.98 -9.64 -18.98
N GLY A 76 -17.87 -8.84 -19.59
CA GLY A 76 -18.65 -9.22 -20.76
C GLY A 76 -19.42 -10.55 -20.65
N SER A 77 -19.45 -11.36 -21.73
CA SER A 77 -20.21 -12.62 -21.82
C SER A 77 -19.92 -13.63 -20.70
N ASN A 78 -18.78 -13.50 -20.02
CA ASN A 78 -18.32 -14.38 -18.94
C ASN A 78 -18.72 -13.90 -17.55
N ALA A 79 -19.31 -12.71 -17.41
CA ALA A 79 -19.85 -12.25 -16.12
C ALA A 79 -20.99 -13.19 -15.68
N THR A 80 -20.82 -13.81 -14.52
CA THR A 80 -21.74 -14.81 -13.95
C THR A 80 -22.64 -14.18 -12.89
N LEU A 81 -22.07 -13.33 -12.02
CA LEU A 81 -22.76 -12.76 -10.85
C LEU A 81 -23.96 -11.86 -11.21
N PRO A 82 -23.89 -10.95 -12.20
CA PRO A 82 -25.04 -10.11 -12.56
C PRO A 82 -26.24 -10.89 -13.11
N LYS A 83 -26.02 -12.13 -13.58
CA LYS A 83 -27.08 -13.00 -14.11
C LYS A 83 -27.78 -13.82 -13.01
N LEU A 84 -27.28 -13.79 -11.77
CA LEU A 84 -27.82 -14.54 -10.66
C LEU A 84 -28.86 -13.72 -9.90
N MET A 85 -29.98 -14.35 -9.59
CA MET A 85 -30.97 -13.82 -8.65
C MET A 85 -31.00 -14.70 -7.41
N LEU A 86 -30.70 -14.11 -6.26
CA LEU A 86 -30.76 -14.80 -4.98
C LEU A 86 -32.18 -14.74 -4.42
N HIS A 87 -32.74 -15.89 -4.09
CA HIS A 87 -33.99 -16.00 -3.36
C HIS A 87 -33.88 -17.09 -2.28
N PRO A 88 -34.65 -17.00 -1.19
CA PRO A 88 -34.71 -18.07 -0.19
C PRO A 88 -35.12 -19.40 -0.84
N TYR A 89 -34.43 -20.48 -0.48
CA TYR A 89 -34.74 -21.82 -0.99
C TYR A 89 -36.08 -22.35 -0.44
N VAL A 90 -36.40 -22.00 0.81
CA VAL A 90 -37.70 -22.30 1.44
C VAL A 90 -38.45 -20.98 1.62
N PRO A 91 -39.71 -20.89 1.13
CA PRO A 91 -40.55 -19.73 1.38
C PRO A 91 -40.71 -19.50 2.89
N THR A 92 -40.55 -18.27 3.34
CA THR A 92 -40.70 -17.94 4.77
C THR A 92 -42.15 -18.09 5.19
N THR A 93 -42.40 -18.89 6.21
CA THR A 93 -43.76 -19.06 6.79
C THR A 93 -43.98 -18.19 8.03
N LYS A 94 -42.91 -17.62 8.60
CA LYS A 94 -42.94 -16.80 9.82
C LYS A 94 -42.44 -15.40 9.52
N GLU A 95 -43.09 -14.41 10.15
CA GLU A 95 -42.73 -12.99 10.03
C GLU A 95 -41.30 -12.69 10.52
N SER A 96 -40.84 -13.37 11.57
CA SER A 96 -39.45 -13.27 12.07
C SER A 96 -38.41 -13.61 11.01
N ASP A 97 -38.66 -14.67 10.24
CA ASP A 97 -37.72 -15.20 9.26
C ASP A 97 -37.69 -14.28 8.03
N THR A 98 -38.85 -13.74 7.66
CA THR A 98 -38.98 -12.70 6.63
C THR A 98 -38.22 -11.43 7.01
N ASN A 99 -38.26 -11.01 8.27
CA ASN A 99 -37.54 -9.81 8.74
C ASN A 99 -36.02 -10.01 8.75
N ILE A 100 -35.52 -11.20 9.10
CA ILE A 100 -34.08 -11.47 9.06
C ILE A 100 -33.60 -11.53 7.60
N LEU A 101 -34.35 -12.21 6.72
CA LEU A 101 -33.99 -12.35 5.32
C LEU A 101 -34.03 -11.01 4.57
N SER A 102 -34.94 -10.10 4.91
CA SER A 102 -34.97 -8.76 4.33
C SER A 102 -33.72 -7.95 4.66
N VAL A 103 -33.11 -8.19 5.83
CA VAL A 103 -31.82 -7.58 6.22
C VAL A 103 -30.65 -8.27 5.51
N LEU A 104 -30.62 -9.60 5.43
CA LEU A 104 -29.53 -10.35 4.80
C LEU A 104 -29.45 -10.17 3.29
N LEU A 105 -30.60 -10.05 2.62
CA LEU A 105 -30.71 -9.84 1.17
C LEU A 105 -30.83 -8.36 0.79
N ARG A 106 -30.58 -7.45 1.74
CA ARG A 106 -30.66 -6.01 1.50
C ARG A 106 -29.57 -5.57 0.52
N THR A 107 -29.98 -4.92 -0.56
CA THR A 107 -29.09 -4.26 -1.54
C THR A 107 -29.04 -2.74 -1.37
N LYS A 108 -29.90 -2.17 -0.52
CA LYS A 108 -29.91 -0.74 -0.22
C LYS A 108 -28.63 -0.35 0.51
N LEU A 109 -27.95 0.67 -0.01
CA LEU A 109 -26.75 1.27 0.55
C LEU A 109 -26.93 1.67 2.03
N ILE A 110 -25.79 1.81 2.70
CA ILE A 110 -25.73 2.32 4.08
C ILE A 110 -25.99 3.84 4.01
N PRO A 111 -26.76 4.43 4.95
CA PRO A 111 -27.14 5.84 4.88
C PRO A 111 -25.99 6.83 4.69
N ASP A 112 -24.83 6.58 5.29
CA ASP A 112 -23.66 7.46 5.16
C ASP A 112 -23.10 7.45 3.73
N ILE A 113 -23.15 6.30 3.05
CA ILE A 113 -22.74 6.16 1.65
C ILE A 113 -23.79 6.83 0.74
N GLU A 114 -25.09 6.65 1.02
CA GLU A 114 -26.16 7.32 0.26
C GLU A 114 -26.02 8.85 0.32
N LYS A 115 -25.70 9.37 1.50
CA LYS A 115 -25.47 10.80 1.68
C LYS A 115 -24.25 11.28 0.90
N LEU A 116 -23.13 10.53 0.98
CA LEU A 116 -21.91 10.89 0.27
C LEU A 116 -22.10 10.86 -1.25
N GLU A 117 -22.86 9.89 -1.78
CA GLU A 117 -23.22 9.84 -3.20
C GLU A 117 -24.06 11.04 -3.61
N ALA A 118 -25.08 11.41 -2.83
CA ALA A 118 -25.93 12.58 -3.09
C ALA A 118 -25.13 13.89 -3.06
N ASP A 119 -24.22 14.06 -2.09
CA ASP A 119 -23.35 15.22 -1.97
C ASP A 119 -22.37 15.32 -3.17
N THR A 120 -21.84 14.19 -3.62
CA THR A 120 -20.95 14.11 -4.80
C THR A 120 -21.71 14.45 -6.08
N GLN A 121 -22.91 13.90 -6.28
CA GLN A 121 -23.76 14.22 -7.42
C GLN A 121 -24.15 15.71 -7.45
N ALA A 122 -24.47 16.29 -6.28
CA ALA A 122 -24.76 17.72 -6.17
C ALA A 122 -23.55 18.57 -6.57
N THR A 123 -22.35 18.19 -6.15
CA THR A 123 -21.10 18.90 -6.51
C THR A 123 -20.83 18.83 -8.01
N ILE A 124 -20.93 17.63 -8.62
CA ILE A 124 -20.78 17.44 -10.07
C ILE A 124 -21.80 18.30 -10.84
N SER A 125 -23.07 18.32 -10.39
CA SER A 125 -24.11 19.12 -11.04
C SER A 125 -23.83 20.62 -11.00
N LEU A 126 -23.23 21.10 -9.91
CA LEU A 126 -22.85 22.50 -9.74
C LEU A 126 -21.69 22.85 -10.67
N GLU A 127 -20.64 22.02 -10.72
CA GLU A 127 -19.50 22.21 -11.62
C GLU A 127 -19.93 22.23 -13.10
N LEU A 128 -20.82 21.32 -13.50
CA LEU A 128 -21.38 21.28 -14.85
C LEU A 128 -22.13 22.57 -15.22
N GLN A 129 -22.87 23.17 -14.27
CA GLN A 129 -23.57 24.43 -14.49
C GLN A 129 -22.59 25.61 -14.61
N MET A 130 -21.50 25.62 -13.85
CA MET A 130 -20.47 26.66 -13.93
C MET A 130 -19.73 26.62 -15.27
N ASP A 131 -19.34 25.44 -15.75
CA ASP A 131 -18.68 25.25 -17.04
C ASP A 131 -19.61 25.57 -18.22
N SER A 132 -20.90 25.22 -18.10
CA SER A 132 -21.91 25.57 -19.10
C SER A 132 -22.12 27.07 -19.22
N ASN A 133 -22.10 27.81 -18.10
CA ASN A 133 -22.24 29.27 -18.10
C ASN A 133 -21.03 30.00 -18.71
N LEU A 134 -19.84 29.41 -18.70
CA LEU A 134 -18.64 29.94 -19.35
C LEU A 134 -18.63 29.70 -20.87
N ASN A 135 -19.19 28.60 -21.35
CA ASN A 135 -19.22 28.22 -22.76
C ASN A 135 -20.50 28.63 -23.52
N ASN A 136 -21.60 28.99 -22.84
CA ASN A 136 -22.89 29.33 -23.47
C ASN A 136 -23.04 30.77 -23.99
N GLY A 137 -21.95 31.48 -24.28
CA GLY A 137 -22.02 32.75 -25.00
C GLY A 137 -22.60 32.65 -26.43
N PHE A 138 -22.81 31.44 -26.99
CA PHE A 138 -23.14 31.26 -28.41
C PHE A 138 -24.18 30.17 -28.78
N ALA A 139 -24.90 29.55 -27.85
CA ALA A 139 -25.89 28.51 -28.21
C ALA A 139 -27.33 28.99 -27.99
N GLY A 140 -27.97 29.42 -29.09
CA GLY A 140 -29.38 29.77 -29.14
C GLY A 140 -30.31 28.57 -28.88
N LYS A 141 -31.51 28.91 -28.38
CA LYS A 141 -32.68 28.05 -28.15
C LYS A 141 -32.83 26.91 -29.17
N ASN A 142 -33.15 25.71 -28.64
CA ASN A 142 -33.61 24.49 -29.31
C ASN A 142 -32.53 23.49 -29.75
N VAL A 143 -31.60 23.14 -28.86
CA VAL A 143 -30.86 21.86 -28.98
C VAL A 143 -31.62 20.82 -28.17
N ASP A 144 -31.91 19.68 -28.78
CA ASP A 144 -32.57 18.53 -28.14
C ASP A 144 -31.75 18.08 -26.93
N ASP A 145 -32.36 18.03 -25.74
CA ASP A 145 -31.69 17.73 -24.47
C ASP A 145 -30.92 16.40 -24.54
N GLU A 146 -31.46 15.44 -25.30
CA GLU A 146 -30.84 14.14 -25.56
C GLU A 146 -29.52 14.26 -26.34
N GLN A 147 -29.45 15.14 -27.34
CA GLN A 147 -28.23 15.38 -28.11
C GLN A 147 -27.17 16.12 -27.28
N LEU A 148 -27.62 17.00 -26.39
CA LEU A 148 -26.74 17.73 -25.48
C LEU A 148 -26.12 16.77 -24.45
N ILE A 149 -26.92 15.88 -23.86
CA ILE A 149 -26.45 14.81 -22.96
C ILE A 149 -25.46 13.89 -23.68
N GLN A 150 -25.76 13.44 -24.89
CA GLN A 150 -24.86 12.58 -25.66
C GLN A 150 -23.53 13.27 -26.01
N THR A 151 -23.57 14.56 -26.31
CA THR A 151 -22.37 15.35 -26.63
C THR A 151 -21.51 15.54 -25.38
N GLN A 152 -22.12 15.87 -24.24
CA GLN A 152 -21.43 15.98 -22.95
C GLN A 152 -20.82 14.63 -22.56
N LEU A 153 -21.57 13.53 -22.65
CA LEU A 153 -21.08 12.20 -22.32
C LEU A 153 -19.88 11.79 -23.19
N LYS A 154 -19.89 12.13 -24.49
CA LYS A 154 -18.73 11.93 -25.37
C LYS A 154 -17.53 12.75 -24.92
N GLN A 155 -17.72 14.01 -24.55
CA GLN A 155 -16.64 14.87 -24.04
C GLN A 155 -16.05 14.31 -22.75
N TRP A 156 -16.89 13.87 -21.80
CA TRP A 156 -16.45 13.24 -20.56
C TRP A 156 -15.69 11.94 -20.81
N ASN A 157 -16.18 11.08 -21.71
CA ASN A 157 -15.45 9.86 -22.09
C ASN A 157 -14.09 10.17 -22.72
N GLN A 158 -13.98 11.23 -23.54
CA GLN A 158 -12.69 11.64 -24.10
C GLN A 158 -11.74 12.18 -23.02
N LEU A 159 -12.24 12.97 -22.06
CA LEU A 159 -11.46 13.47 -20.93
C LEU A 159 -10.98 12.32 -20.05
N LEU A 160 -11.86 11.35 -19.75
CA LEU A 160 -11.55 10.14 -19.01
C LEU A 160 -10.44 9.33 -19.71
N GLN A 161 -10.62 9.02 -21.00
CA GLN A 161 -9.61 8.30 -21.78
C GLN A 161 -8.25 9.02 -21.82
N ARG A 162 -8.26 10.35 -21.92
CA ARG A 162 -7.03 11.14 -21.87
C ARG A 162 -6.37 11.05 -20.49
N HIS A 163 -7.16 11.17 -19.42
CA HIS A 163 -6.66 11.06 -18.06
C HIS A 163 -6.07 9.67 -17.80
N ASP A 164 -6.77 8.60 -18.20
CA ASP A 164 -6.30 7.22 -18.03
C ASP A 164 -4.99 6.99 -18.77
N ARG A 165 -4.87 7.51 -19.99
CA ARG A 165 -3.61 7.47 -20.74
C ARG A 165 -2.48 8.19 -20.01
N LEU A 166 -2.73 9.40 -19.51
CA LEU A 166 -1.73 10.15 -18.74
C LEU A 166 -1.29 9.41 -17.47
N ALA A 167 -2.23 8.75 -16.78
CA ALA A 167 -1.93 7.96 -15.60
C ALA A 167 -1.05 6.74 -15.94
N VAL A 168 -1.33 6.06 -17.05
CA VAL A 168 -0.50 4.95 -17.54
C VAL A 168 0.89 5.44 -17.94
N ASP A 169 0.98 6.52 -18.73
CA ASP A 169 2.24 7.10 -19.18
C ASP A 169 3.09 7.54 -17.97
N ALA A 170 2.47 8.16 -16.95
CA ALA A 170 3.15 8.55 -15.71
C ALA A 170 3.66 7.34 -14.92
N THR A 171 2.87 6.26 -14.85
CA THR A 171 3.27 5.02 -14.18
C THR A 171 4.46 4.37 -14.89
N GLN A 172 4.43 4.34 -16.23
CA GLN A 172 5.55 3.84 -17.03
C GLN A 172 6.81 4.68 -16.82
N PHE A 173 6.69 6.01 -16.88
CA PHE A 173 7.81 6.92 -16.65
C PHE A 173 8.46 6.71 -15.27
N VAL A 174 7.65 6.60 -14.21
CA VAL A 174 8.15 6.31 -12.85
C VAL A 174 8.80 4.94 -12.80
N SER A 175 8.25 3.93 -13.48
CA SER A 175 8.84 2.60 -13.54
C SER A 175 10.20 2.60 -14.25
N GLU A 176 10.33 3.32 -15.36
CA GLU A 176 11.59 3.49 -16.10
C GLU A 176 12.64 4.17 -15.20
N LEU A 177 12.28 5.31 -14.60
CA LEU A 177 13.15 6.05 -13.68
C LEU A 177 13.56 5.20 -12.46
N ALA A 178 12.61 4.45 -11.88
CA ALA A 178 12.89 3.55 -10.78
C ALA A 178 13.80 2.38 -11.20
N SER A 179 13.72 1.92 -12.44
CA SER A 179 14.58 0.85 -12.97
C SER A 179 16.00 1.34 -13.25
N ASP A 180 16.12 2.54 -13.83
CA ASP A 180 17.40 3.16 -14.19
C ASP A 180 18.21 3.53 -12.94
N HIS A 181 17.53 3.98 -11.89
CA HIS A 181 18.17 4.40 -10.63
C HIS A 181 18.05 3.37 -9.50
N LYS A 182 17.46 2.19 -9.75
CA LYS A 182 17.37 1.08 -8.78
C LYS A 182 18.70 0.75 -8.09
N PRO A 183 19.84 0.63 -8.79
CA PRO A 183 21.11 0.33 -8.13
C PRO A 183 21.59 1.47 -7.21
N ASN A 184 21.14 2.70 -7.46
CA ASN A 184 21.55 3.87 -6.70
C ASN A 184 20.72 4.08 -5.43
N PHE A 185 19.51 3.51 -5.32
CA PHE A 185 18.65 3.67 -4.15
C PHE A 185 19.20 3.05 -2.86
N LEU A 186 20.11 2.08 -2.99
CA LEU A 186 20.75 1.39 -1.86
C LEU A 186 22.20 1.83 -1.63
N LEU A 187 22.72 2.71 -2.49
CA LEU A 187 24.02 3.33 -2.24
C LEU A 187 23.87 4.20 -0.99
N ARG A 188 24.72 3.93 0.00
CA ARG A 188 24.95 4.90 1.06
C ARG A 188 25.68 6.04 0.39
N TYR A 189 25.11 7.24 0.43
CA TYR A 189 25.89 8.43 0.15
C TYR A 189 27.03 8.42 1.16
N GLU A 190 28.25 8.22 0.68
CA GLU A 190 29.42 8.66 1.43
C GLU A 190 29.25 10.17 1.56
N ASP A 191 29.27 10.67 2.79
CA ASP A 191 29.13 12.10 3.04
C ASP A 191 30.24 12.82 2.27
N GLN A 192 29.90 13.38 1.11
CA GLN A 192 30.71 14.36 0.36
C GLN A 192 30.76 15.69 1.11
N ALA A 193 30.84 15.64 2.44
CA ALA A 193 30.91 16.79 3.32
C ALA A 193 32.36 17.15 3.69
N ASP A 194 33.34 16.26 3.44
CA ASP A 194 34.73 16.46 3.85
C ASP A 194 35.75 16.58 2.68
N GLU A 195 35.30 16.68 1.42
CA GLU A 195 36.23 16.88 0.27
C GLU A 195 36.22 18.29 -0.32
N SER A 196 35.35 19.21 0.14
CA SER A 196 35.26 20.56 -0.44
C SER A 196 35.78 21.71 0.44
N GLU A 197 36.29 21.42 1.64
CA GLU A 197 36.91 22.44 2.52
C GLU A 197 38.35 22.11 2.97
N ASP A 198 38.96 21.02 2.48
CA ASP A 198 40.33 20.59 2.85
C ASP A 198 41.32 20.56 1.66
N GLU A 199 41.14 21.41 0.63
CA GLU A 199 42.12 21.56 -0.46
C GLU A 199 43.40 22.34 -0.04
N ASP A 200 43.59 22.71 1.23
CA ASP A 200 44.76 23.48 1.71
C ASP A 200 45.44 22.92 2.99
N MET A 201 45.23 21.66 3.36
CA MET A 201 46.08 20.97 4.36
C MET A 201 46.43 19.54 3.93
N GLU A 202 47.43 19.42 3.06
CA GLU A 202 48.34 18.26 3.11
C GLU A 202 49.09 18.29 4.46
N GLU A 203 48.42 17.95 5.56
CA GLU A 203 49.13 17.40 6.71
C GLU A 203 49.64 16.03 6.28
N GLU A 204 50.95 15.92 6.08
CA GLU A 204 51.64 14.63 6.07
C GLU A 204 51.12 13.82 7.27
N GLU A 205 50.21 12.88 7.02
CA GLU A 205 49.78 11.87 7.98
C GLU A 205 51.01 10.99 8.26
N GLU A 206 51.92 11.47 9.10
CA GLU A 206 52.94 10.66 9.76
C GLU A 206 52.18 9.50 10.42
N GLU A 207 52.36 8.31 9.84
CA GLU A 207 51.57 7.13 10.14
C GLU A 207 51.55 6.92 11.68
N GLU A 208 50.36 6.90 12.30
CA GLU A 208 50.18 6.99 13.77
C GLU A 208 51.02 5.96 14.56
N TRP A 209 51.34 4.83 13.94
CA TRP A 209 52.16 3.78 14.54
C TRP A 209 53.64 4.18 14.68
N GLU A 210 54.18 5.03 13.80
CA GLU A 210 55.53 5.59 13.93
C GLU A 210 55.62 6.58 15.09
N LYS A 211 54.63 7.48 15.23
CA LYS A 211 54.51 8.43 16.36
C LYS A 211 54.45 7.71 17.71
N LEU A 212 53.74 6.59 17.76
CA LEU A 212 53.63 5.76 18.96
C LEU A 212 54.82 4.81 19.17
N GLY A 213 55.81 4.85 18.29
CA GLY A 213 57.07 4.14 18.42
C GLY A 213 57.02 2.65 18.05
N PHE A 214 55.97 2.18 17.39
CA PHE A 214 55.85 0.78 16.99
C PHE A 214 56.81 0.44 15.83
N PRO A 215 57.37 -0.79 15.77
CA PRO A 215 58.27 -1.21 14.68
C PRO A 215 57.58 -1.53 13.36
N SER A 216 56.27 -1.79 13.38
CA SER A 216 55.46 -2.08 12.19
C SER A 216 53.98 -1.86 12.48
N GLU A 217 53.23 -1.55 11.43
CA GLU A 217 51.78 -1.35 11.47
C GLU A 217 51.03 -2.58 12.02
N ASP A 218 51.49 -3.79 11.71
CA ASP A 218 50.87 -5.05 12.16
C ASP A 218 50.94 -5.22 13.70
N ILE A 219 52.02 -4.76 14.32
CA ILE A 219 52.18 -4.82 15.78
C ILE A 219 51.28 -3.77 16.45
N TRP A 220 51.14 -2.61 15.83
CA TRP A 220 50.22 -1.57 16.28
C TRP A 220 48.75 -2.02 16.16
N LYS A 221 48.34 -2.64 15.05
CA LYS A 221 46.99 -3.20 14.87
C LYS A 221 46.66 -4.26 15.92
N LYS A 222 47.62 -5.13 16.27
CA LYS A 222 47.47 -6.12 17.35
C LYS A 222 47.30 -5.46 18.72
N TRP A 223 48.08 -4.42 19.03
CA TRP A 223 47.93 -3.65 20.26
C TRP A 223 46.57 -2.91 20.31
N LYS A 224 46.11 -2.32 19.20
CA LYS A 224 44.82 -1.64 19.09
C LYS A 224 43.66 -2.62 19.35
N LEU A 225 43.74 -3.83 18.81
CA LEU A 225 42.77 -4.90 19.07
C LEU A 225 42.75 -5.31 20.55
N GLU A 226 43.92 -5.42 21.19
CA GLU A 226 44.05 -5.72 22.62
C GLU A 226 43.40 -4.63 23.49
N CYS A 227 43.62 -3.36 23.16
CA CYS A 227 42.99 -2.22 23.83
C CYS A 227 41.47 -2.21 23.63
N MET A 228 40.97 -2.50 22.43
CA MET A 228 39.53 -2.63 22.18
C MET A 228 38.92 -3.76 23.01
N MET A 229 39.56 -4.93 23.04
CA MET A 229 39.08 -6.08 23.81
C MET A 229 39.07 -5.79 25.33
N ASN A 230 40.07 -5.05 25.82
CA ASN A 230 40.10 -4.58 27.21
C ASN A 230 39.04 -3.52 27.50
N PHE A 231 38.76 -2.62 26.55
CA PHE A 231 37.70 -1.63 26.69
C PHE A 231 36.33 -2.31 26.81
N TYR A 232 36.04 -3.29 25.96
CA TYR A 232 34.77 -4.02 26.02
C TYR A 232 34.63 -4.93 27.25
N SER A 233 35.74 -5.35 27.87
CA SER A 233 35.71 -6.24 29.03
C SER A 233 35.84 -5.53 30.38
N SER A 234 36.59 -4.42 30.45
CA SER A 234 36.90 -3.71 31.71
C SER A 234 36.59 -2.20 31.70
N GLY A 235 36.15 -1.66 30.56
CA GLY A 235 35.83 -0.22 30.40
C GLY A 235 37.05 0.69 30.36
N LYS A 236 38.27 0.14 30.29
CA LYS A 236 39.53 0.90 30.25
C LYS A 236 40.07 0.98 28.83
N SER A 237 40.43 2.18 28.41
CA SER A 237 40.91 2.48 27.05
C SER A 237 42.30 1.93 26.74
N GLU A 238 43.12 1.63 27.75
CA GLU A 238 44.47 1.10 27.56
C GLU A 238 44.74 -0.12 28.47
N VAL A 239 45.49 -1.07 27.92
CA VAL A 239 46.06 -2.19 28.69
C VAL A 239 47.37 -1.73 29.32
N VAL A 240 47.31 -1.33 30.59
CA VAL A 240 48.50 -0.95 31.37
C VAL A 240 49.43 -2.16 31.48
N GLY A 241 50.56 -2.11 30.76
CA GLY A 241 51.55 -3.18 30.75
C GLY A 241 51.44 -4.19 29.61
N SER A 242 50.71 -3.89 28.52
CA SER A 242 50.65 -4.75 27.32
C SER A 242 52.04 -5.24 26.91
N ASP A 243 52.18 -6.56 26.81
CA ASP A 243 53.42 -7.20 26.39
C ASP A 243 53.74 -6.88 24.92
N VAL A 244 52.72 -6.60 24.10
CA VAL A 244 52.86 -6.16 22.70
C VAL A 244 53.54 -4.80 22.63
N LYS A 245 53.16 -3.85 23.49
CA LYS A 245 53.79 -2.52 23.57
C LYS A 245 55.21 -2.59 24.14
N LYS A 246 55.49 -3.50 25.07
CA LYS A 246 56.85 -3.74 25.62
C LYS A 246 57.79 -4.42 24.62
N LEU A 247 57.28 -5.40 23.85
CA LEU A 247 58.02 -6.06 22.77
C LEU A 247 58.33 -5.07 21.64
N ALA A 248 57.37 -4.21 21.28
CA ALA A 248 57.54 -3.16 20.29
C ALA A 248 58.63 -2.14 20.66
N THR A 249 58.69 -1.72 21.93
CA THR A 249 59.64 -0.71 22.42
C THR A 249 61.03 -1.27 22.78
N SER A 250 61.14 -2.58 23.03
CA SER A 250 62.43 -3.24 23.31
C SER A 250 63.25 -3.57 22.06
N VAL A 251 62.61 -3.66 20.89
CA VAL A 251 63.28 -3.92 19.60
C VAL A 251 64.03 -2.67 19.08
N LYS A 252 63.72 -1.47 19.59
CA LYS A 252 64.38 -0.20 19.23
C LYS A 252 65.61 0.16 20.07
N LYS A 253 66.15 -0.75 20.91
CA LYS A 253 67.31 -0.49 21.78
C LYS A 253 68.55 -1.30 21.41
#